data_AF-A0A1G6MQR8-F1
#
_entry.id   AF-A0A1G6MQR8-F1
#
_cell.length_a   1.000
_cell.length_b   1.000
_cell.length_c   1.000
_cell.angle_alpha   90.00
_cell.angle_beta   90.00
_cell.angle_gamma   90.00
#
_symmetry.space_group_name_H-M   'P 1'
#
loop_
_entity.id
_entity.type
_entity.pdbx_description
1 polymer ?
#
loop_
_entity_poly.entity_id
_entity_poly.type
_entity_poly.pdbx_seq_one_letter_code
_entity_poly.pdbx_strand_id
1 'polypeptide(L)' 'MIARVHTEARRKQYAMYRLRLAMKRLMSAEAATERMMATRWVNAWSSAVGERWFAATSYGNLGNAATVRPELRGHTHRAL' A
#
# COMPACT_ATOMS: atom_id res chain seq x y z
N MET A 1 12.61 -16.92 17.89
CA MET A 1 13.00 -16.28 16.60
C MET A 1 12.24 -16.88 15.41
N ILE A 2 12.03 -18.20 15.35
CA ILE A 2 11.38 -18.93 14.23
C ILE A 2 9.92 -18.49 13.94
N ALA A 3 9.09 -18.23 14.95
CA ALA A 3 7.69 -17.82 14.75
C ALA A 3 7.52 -16.47 14.00
N ARG A 4 8.47 -15.53 14.17
CA ARG A 4 8.46 -14.25 13.44
C ARG A 4 8.76 -14.45 11.95
N VAL A 5 9.65 -15.38 11.61
CA VAL A 5 9.98 -15.70 10.22
C VAL A 5 8.79 -16.35 9.50
N HIS A 6 8.09 -17.28 10.15
CA HIS A 6 6.90 -17.89 9.55
C HIS A 6 5.73 -16.92 9.36
N THR A 7 5.52 -16.01 10.32
CA THR A 7 4.46 -14.99 10.21
C THR A 7 4.79 -13.96 9.12
N GLU A 8 6.06 -13.57 8.98
CA GLU A 8 6.51 -12.71 7.88
C GLU A 8 6.39 -13.40 6.52
N ALA A 9 6.81 -14.66 6.41
CA ALA A 9 6.66 -15.45 5.18
C ALA A 9 5.19 -15.56 4.74
N ARG A 10 4.29 -15.83 5.69
CA ARG A 10 2.84 -15.91 5.40
C ARG A 10 2.27 -14.56 4.95
N ARG A 11 2.70 -13.46 5.56
CA ARG A 11 2.31 -12.10 5.14
C ARG A 11 2.79 -11.79 3.72
N LYS A 12 4.04 -12.14 3.38
CA LYS A 12 4.59 -11.94 2.03
C LYS A 12 3.87 -12.80 0.99
N GLN A 13 3.56 -14.06 1.30
CA GLN A 13 2.77 -14.92 0.42
C GLN A 13 1.38 -14.36 0.16
N TYR A 14 0.71 -13.85 1.21
CA TYR A 14 -0.58 -13.20 1.06
C TYR A 14 -0.50 -11.92 0.22
N ALA A 15 0.50 -11.08 0.49
CA ALA A 15 0.72 -9.86 -0.29
C ALA A 15 0.99 -10.17 -1.78
N MET A 16 1.78 -11.21 -2.07
CA MET A 16 2.03 -11.69 -3.43
C MET A 16 0.76 -12.18 -4.12
N TYR A 17 -0.09 -12.94 -3.42
CA TYR A 17 -1.38 -13.37 -3.95
C TYR A 17 -2.27 -12.17 -4.33
N ARG A 18 -2.35 -11.17 -3.44
CA ARG A 18 -3.13 -9.95 -3.67
C ARG A 18 -2.55 -9.09 -4.80
N LEU A 19 -1.23 -9.02 -4.92
CA LEU A 19 -0.54 -8.36 -6.03
C LEU A 19 -0.91 -8.99 -7.38
N ARG A 20 -0.82 -10.32 -7.49
CA ARG A 20 -1.19 -11.05 -8.72
C ARG A 20 -2.66 -10.81 -9.10
N LEU A 21 -3.56 -10.80 -8.12
CA LEU A 21 -4.96 -10.50 -8.35
C LEU A 21 -5.17 -9.07 -8.85
N ALA A 22 -4.50 -8.09 -8.24
CA ALA A 22 -4.58 -6.68 -8.66
C ALA A 22 -4.02 -6.48 -10.08
N MET A 23 -2.90 -7.13 -10.43
CA MET A 23 -2.35 -7.09 -11.78
C MET A 23 -3.30 -7.71 -12.80
N LYS A 24 -3.93 -8.86 -12.48
CA LYS A 24 -4.93 -9.48 -13.35
C LYS A 24 -6.13 -8.54 -13.58
N ARG A 25 -6.61 -7.87 -12.53
CA ARG A 25 -7.68 -6.89 -12.62
C ARG A 25 -7.28 -5.67 -13.44
N LEU A 26 -6.04 -5.21 -13.32
CA LEU A 26 -5.52 -4.10 -14.12
C LEU A 26 -5.48 -4.46 -15.60
N MET A 27 -5.04 -5.67 -15.95
CA MET A 27 -5.01 -6.16 -17.33
C MET A 27 -6.42 -6.29 -17.95
N SER A 28 -7.43 -6.59 -17.13
CA SER A 28 -8.82 -6.76 -17.59
C SER A 28 -9.70 -5.52 -17.40
N ALA A 29 -9.17 -4.41 -16.87
CA ALA A 29 -9.98 -3.25 -16.53
C ALA A 29 -10.31 -2.43 -17.79
N GLU A 30 -11.59 -2.27 -18.06
CA GLU A 30 -12.09 -1.49 -19.20
C GLU A 30 -12.45 -0.06 -18.77
N ALA A 31 -13.03 0.09 -17.59
CA ALA A 31 -13.37 1.40 -17.04
C ALA A 31 -12.13 2.11 -16.43
N ALA A 32 -12.03 3.43 -16.65
CA ALA A 32 -10.93 4.24 -16.14
C ALA A 32 -10.84 4.22 -14.60
N THR A 33 -11.98 4.17 -13.92
CA THR A 33 -12.09 4.05 -12.46
C THR A 33 -11.54 2.72 -11.95
N GLU A 34 -11.85 1.62 -12.63
CA GLU A 34 -11.33 0.29 -12.31
C GLU A 34 -9.82 0.20 -12.52
N ARG A 35 -9.31 0.78 -13.62
CA ARG A 35 -7.86 0.88 -13.86
C ARG A 35 -7.16 1.65 -12.74
N MET A 36 -7.72 2.78 -12.32
CA MET A 36 -7.16 3.58 -11.23
C MET A 36 -7.11 2.79 -9.91
N MET A 37 -8.20 2.10 -9.56
CA MET A 37 -8.27 1.29 -8.34
C MET A 37 -7.32 0.09 -8.40
N ALA A 38 -7.25 -0.61 -9.53
CA ALA A 38 -6.34 -1.72 -9.71
C ALA A 38 -4.88 -1.29 -9.61
N THR A 39 -4.50 -0.16 -10.19
CA THR A 39 -3.15 0.43 -10.05
C THR A 39 -2.82 0.78 -8.61
N ARG A 40 -3.76 1.39 -7.87
CA ARG A 40 -3.57 1.68 -6.43
C ARG A 40 -3.33 0.41 -5.62
N TRP A 41 -4.06 -0.67 -5.92
CA TRP A 41 -3.85 -1.96 -5.28
C TRP A 41 -2.52 -2.60 -5.66
N VAL A 42 -2.10 -2.54 -6.93
CA VAL A 42 -0.77 -3.01 -7.35
C VAL A 42 0.32 -2.30 -6.55
N ASN A 43 0.26 -0.97 -6.44
CA ASN A 43 1.24 -0.19 -5.69
C ASN A 43 1.28 -0.57 -4.20
N ALA A 44 0.12 -0.71 -3.57
CA ALA A 44 0.00 -1.07 -2.15
C ALA A 44 0.60 -2.45 -1.87
N TRP A 45 0.26 -3.46 -2.67
CA TRP A 45 0.74 -4.83 -2.45
C TRP A 45 2.20 -5.03 -2.85
N SER A 46 2.68 -4.31 -3.87
CA SER A 46 4.10 -4.26 -4.23
C SER A 46 4.94 -3.77 -3.04
N SER A 47 4.53 -2.67 -2.41
CA SER A 47 5.21 -2.15 -1.20
C SER A 47 5.19 -3.14 -0.03
N ALA A 48 4.14 -3.94 0.12
CA ALA A 48 4.01 -4.94 1.19
C ALA A 48 4.88 -6.20 0.96
N VAL A 49 5.17 -6.53 -0.31
CA VAL A 49 6.14 -7.60 -0.67
C VAL A 49 7.58 -7.11 -0.49
N GLY A 50 7.80 -5.79 -0.49
CA GLY A 50 9.12 -5.17 -0.40
C GLY A 50 9.75 -4.88 -1.77
N GLU A 51 9.00 -5.10 -2.85
CA GLU A 51 9.45 -4.76 -4.19
C GLU A 51 8.86 -3.40 -4.59
N ARG A 52 9.71 -2.43 -4.92
CA ARG A 52 9.29 -1.06 -5.24
C ARG A 52 9.09 -0.92 -6.76
N TRP A 53 8.12 -1.65 -7.34
CA TRP A 53 7.97 -1.72 -8.80
C TRP A 53 7.42 -0.44 -9.46
N PHE A 54 6.71 0.43 -8.74
CA PHE A 54 5.91 1.51 -9.37
C PHE A 54 5.95 2.88 -8.68
N ALA A 55 7.00 3.18 -7.89
CA ALA A 55 7.06 4.45 -7.16
C ALA A 55 7.37 5.70 -8.03
N ALA A 56 7.34 5.61 -9.36
CA ALA A 56 7.83 6.69 -10.23
C ALA A 56 7.01 6.97 -11.50
N THR A 57 5.77 6.49 -11.63
CA THR A 57 4.88 7.03 -12.68
C THR A 57 4.03 8.14 -12.07
N SER A 58 4.62 9.33 -12.08
CA SER A 58 4.01 10.63 -11.80
C SER A 58 2.72 10.82 -12.60
N TYR A 59 1.60 10.34 -12.07
CA TYR A 59 0.31 10.96 -12.37
C TYR A 59 0.16 12.11 -11.39
N GLY A 60 0.56 13.30 -11.87
CA GLY A 60 0.35 14.54 -11.16
C GLY A 60 -1.10 14.66 -10.72
N ASN A 61 -1.27 15.18 -9.51
CA ASN A 61 -2.52 15.77 -9.03
C ASN A 61 -3.66 14.81 -8.62
N LEU A 62 -3.40 13.90 -7.68
CA LEU A 62 -4.42 13.52 -6.68
C LEU A 62 -3.81 13.72 -5.30
N GLY A 63 -4.01 14.95 -4.81
CA GLY A 63 -3.42 15.49 -3.61
C GLY A 63 -3.68 14.68 -2.34
N ASN A 64 -2.69 14.77 -1.46
CA ASN A 64 -2.94 15.14 -0.07
C ASN A 64 -3.81 14.17 0.76
N ALA A 65 -3.55 12.86 0.69
CA ALA A 65 -4.26 11.88 1.53
C ALA A 65 -3.38 10.86 2.27
N ALA A 66 -2.05 10.96 2.20
CA ALA A 66 -1.17 9.99 2.88
C ALA A 66 -0.03 10.62 3.72
N THR A 67 0.04 11.94 3.81
CA THR A 67 1.16 12.66 4.47
C THR A 67 0.81 13.35 5.78
N VAL A 68 -0.27 12.95 6.45
CA VAL A 68 -0.45 13.32 7.86
C VAL A 68 -0.50 12.06 8.69
N ARG A 69 0.68 11.50 8.93
CA ARG A 69 0.93 10.73 10.15
C ARG A 69 0.79 11.75 11.28
N PRO A 70 -0.19 11.68 12.18
CA PRO A 70 -0.14 12.53 13.36
C PRO A 70 1.00 11.98 14.21
N GLU A 71 2.11 12.72 14.21
CA GLU A 71 3.09 12.68 15.28
C GLU A 71 2.31 12.70 16.60
N LEU A 72 2.51 11.66 17.41
CA LEU A 72 1.94 11.50 18.74
C LEU A 72 2.30 12.74 19.56
N ARG A 73 1.33 13.66 19.68
CA ARG A 73 1.40 14.87 20.47
C ARG A 73 1.42 14.51 21.96
N GLY A 74 2.61 14.20 22.47
CA GLY A 74 2.91 14.27 23.89
C GLY A 74 3.07 15.74 24.29
N HIS A 75 1.96 16.43 24.57
CA HIS A 75 1.99 17.68 25.33
C HIS A 75 1.00 17.59 26.48
N THR A 76 1.51 17.12 27.61
CA THR A 76 0.96 17.42 28.93
C THR A 76 1.03 18.93 29.17
N HIS A 77 -0.11 19.59 29.23
CA HIS A 77 -0.24 20.85 29.95
C HIS A 77 -1.47 20.75 30.86
N ARG A 78 -1.18 20.57 32.15
CA ARG A 78 -2.11 20.67 33.26
C ARG A 78 -2.07 22.13 33.70
N ALA A 79 -3.21 22.80 33.68
CA ALA A 79 -3.41 24.08 34.36
C ALA A 79 -4.78 24.03 35.04
N LEU A 80 -4.76 23.94 36.36
CA LEU A 80 -5.77 24.52 37.25
C LEU A 80 -5.07 25.66 37.98
#